data_AF-A0A1E5W2H3-F1
#
_entry.id   AF-A0A1E5W2H3-F1
#
_cell.length_a   1.000
_cell.length_b   1.000
_cell.length_c   1.000
_cell.angle_alpha   90.00
_cell.angle_beta   90.00
_cell.angle_gamma   90.00
#
_symmetry.space_group_name_H-M   'P 1'
#
loop_
_entity.id
_entity.type
_entity.pdbx_description
1 polymer ?
#
loop_
_entity_poly.entity_id
_entity_poly.type
_entity_poly.pdbx_seq_one_letter_code
_entity_poly.pdbx_strand_id
1 'polypeptide(L)' 'MCYQVKCGTCGKSTWAGCGRHVASVHRQIPEGQHCACRDWPGVAPAGGKAAAAGDAPAAEGSSSTSVCTIL' A
#
# COMPACT_ATOMS: atom_id res chain seq x y z
N MET A 1 3.88 8.04 8.62
CA MET A 1 4.19 7.01 9.64
C MET A 1 3.25 5.83 9.43
N CYS A 2 3.75 4.58 9.40
CA CYS A 2 2.86 3.41 9.39
C CYS A 2 2.82 2.79 10.80
N TYR A 3 1.66 2.27 11.20
CA TYR A 3 1.47 1.66 12.52
C TYR A 3 0.56 0.44 12.44
N GLN A 4 0.65 -0.42 13.44
CA GLN A 4 -0.16 -1.64 13.57
C GLN A 4 -1.60 -1.29 13.99
N VAL A 5 -2.58 -1.88 13.32
CA VAL A 5 -4.01 -1.81 13.67
C VAL A 5 -4.66 -3.18 13.53
N LYS A 6 -5.84 -3.39 14.12
CA LYS A 6 -6.60 -4.63 13.89
C LYS A 6 -7.50 -4.53 12.67
N CYS A 7 -7.55 -5.60 11.88
CA CYS A 7 -8.49 -5.72 10.78
C CYS A 7 -9.89 -5.99 11.31
N GLY A 8 -10.88 -5.18 10.94
CA GLY A 8 -12.28 -5.42 11.30
C GLY A 8 -12.90 -6.65 10.61
N THR A 9 -12.29 -7.13 9.53
CA THR A 9 -12.80 -8.27 8.75
C THR A 9 -12.35 -9.61 9.32
N CYS A 10 -11.07 -9.74 9.67
CA CYS A 10 -10.50 -11.02 10.13
C CYS A 10 -9.95 -10.99 11.56
N GLY A 11 -9.96 -9.83 12.24
CA GLY A 11 -9.44 -9.67 13.61
C GLY A 11 -7.91 -9.71 13.75
N LYS A 12 -7.18 -10.02 12.67
CA LYS A 12 -5.70 -10.10 12.64
C LYS A 12 -5.05 -8.72 12.56
N SER A 13 -3.75 -8.68 12.86
CA SER A 13 -2.95 -7.45 12.82
C SER A 13 -2.66 -7.04 11.38
N THR A 14 -3.02 -5.81 11.04
CA THR A 14 -2.75 -5.16 9.76
C THR A 14 -2.01 -3.84 10.01
N TRP A 15 -1.70 -3.10 8.96
CA TRP A 15 -1.01 -1.83 9.02
C TRP A 15 -1.87 -0.70 8.46
N ALA A 16 -1.72 0.51 8.98
CA ALA A 16 -2.32 1.73 8.43
C ALA A 16 -1.22 2.78 8.19
N GLY A 17 -1.31 3.53 7.07
CA GLY A 17 -0.33 4.56 6.71
C GLY A 17 -0.08 4.64 5.20
N CYS A 18 1.10 5.12 4.82
CA CYS A 18 1.49 5.39 3.43
C CYS A 18 2.20 4.24 2.69
N GLY A 19 2.27 3.03 3.24
CA GLY A 19 2.89 1.88 2.56
C GLY A 19 4.41 1.79 2.65
N ARG A 20 5.11 2.94 2.78
CA ARG A 20 6.59 2.98 2.79
C ARG A 20 7.24 2.30 4.01
N HIS A 21 6.54 2.26 5.14
CA HIS A 21 7.08 1.73 6.41
C HIS A 21 6.48 0.38 6.80
N VAL A 22 5.82 -0.28 5.85
CA VAL A 22 5.05 -1.51 6.09
C VAL A 22 5.94 -2.69 6.43
N ALA A 23 7.13 -2.79 5.84
CA ALA A 23 8.10 -3.81 6.19
C ALA A 23 8.49 -3.76 7.68
N SER A 24 8.68 -2.57 8.24
CA SER A 24 8.99 -2.40 9.67
C SER A 24 7.82 -2.84 10.55
N VAL A 25 6.58 -2.48 10.18
CA VAL A 25 5.38 -2.91 10.91
C VAL A 25 5.16 -4.42 10.81
N HIS A 26 5.43 -5.01 9.64
CA HIS A 26 5.30 -6.44 9.42
C HIS A 26 6.24 -7.24 10.31
N ARG A 27 7.48 -6.77 10.50
CA ARG A 27 8.49 -7.40 11.37
C ARG A 27 8.13 -7.33 12.85
N GLN A 28 7.29 -6.38 13.26
CA GLN A 28 6.80 -6.27 14.63
C GLN A 28 5.65 -7.24 14.94
N ILE A 29 5.00 -7.78 13.91
CA ILE A 29 3.90 -8.71 14.04
C ILE A 29 4.45 -10.14 13.90
N PRO A 30 4.16 -11.06 14.83
CA PRO A 30 4.59 -12.44 14.72
C PRO A 30 3.94 -13.17 13.54
N GLU A 31 4.67 -14.10 12.95
CA GLU A 31 4.19 -14.89 11.80
C GLU A 31 2.91 -15.66 12.15
N GLY A 32 1.89 -15.54 11.30
CA GLY A 32 0.54 -16.07 11.53
C GLY A 32 -0.48 -15.05 12.06
N GLN A 33 -0.02 -13.92 12.62
CA GLN A 33 -0.90 -12.83 13.07
C GLN A 33 -1.09 -11.73 12.01
N HIS A 34 -0.42 -11.85 10.85
CA HIS A 34 -0.58 -10.92 9.73
C HIS A 34 -1.94 -11.10 9.07
N CYS A 35 -2.62 -9.98 8.86
CA CYS A 35 -3.83 -9.91 8.08
C CYS A 35 -3.50 -10.14 6.59
N ALA A 36 -4.22 -11.09 5.96
CA ALA A 36 -4.14 -11.35 4.52
C ALA A 36 -5.22 -10.62 3.70
N CYS A 37 -6.10 -9.85 4.35
CA CYS A 37 -7.17 -9.10 3.66
C CYS A 37 -6.66 -7.84 2.95
N ARG A 38 -5.40 -7.44 3.19
CA ARG A 38 -4.78 -6.27 2.60
C ARG A 38 -3.33 -6.59 2.22
N ASP A 39 -2.87 -6.00 1.12
CA ASP A 39 -1.49 -6.13 0.65
C ASP A 39 -0.45 -5.58 1.62
N TRP A 40 0.71 -6.21 1.59
CA TRP A 40 1.88 -5.85 2.37
C TRP A 40 3.02 -5.39 1.44
N PRO A 41 2.97 -4.14 0.95
CA PRO A 41 3.99 -3.62 0.05
C PRO A 41 5.37 -3.65 0.73
N GLY A 42 6.38 -4.12 -0.01
CA GLY A 42 7.76 -4.23 0.50
C GLY A 42 8.01 -5.45 1.40
N VAL A 43 7.03 -6.33 1.57
CA VAL A 43 7.19 -7.65 2.17
C VAL A 43 6.93 -8.68 1.09
N ALA A 44 7.92 -9.49 0.74
CA ALA A 44 7.73 -10.54 -0.26
C ALA A 44 6.60 -11.47 0.22
N PRO A 45 5.52 -11.67 -0.57
CA PRO A 45 4.44 -12.53 -0.14
C PRO A 45 4.96 -13.97 -0.08
N ALA A 46 4.87 -14.59 1.10
CA ALA A 46 5.01 -16.03 1.24
C ALA A 46 3.78 -16.70 0.60
N GLY A 47 3.78 -16.79 -0.72
CA GLY A 47 3.01 -17.73 -1.53
C GLY A 47 1.48 -17.71 -1.36
N GLY A 48 0.80 -17.05 -2.29
CA GLY A 48 -0.43 -17.61 -2.86
C GLY A 48 -1.73 -16.87 -2.58
N LYS A 49 -2.14 -16.10 -3.59
CA LYS A 49 -3.46 -15.46 -3.83
C LYS A 49 -3.82 -14.26 -2.95
N ALA A 50 -3.44 -13.08 -3.43
CA ALA A 50 -4.32 -11.90 -3.37
C ALA A 50 -4.21 -11.15 -4.70
N ALA A 51 -5.32 -11.16 -5.43
CA ALA A 51 -5.51 -10.39 -6.64
C ALA A 51 -6.02 -8.99 -6.26
N ALA A 52 -5.46 -8.01 -6.96
CA ALA A 52 -6.06 -6.73 -7.31
C ALA A 52 -6.51 -5.79 -6.17
N ALA A 53 -5.67 -4.79 -5.91
CA ALA A 53 -6.06 -3.39 -5.80
C ALA A 53 -4.79 -2.58 -6.15
N GLY A 54 -4.62 -2.13 -7.39
CA GLY A 54 -5.39 -1.00 -7.88
C GLY A 54 -4.74 0.28 -7.37
N ASP A 55 -3.50 0.53 -7.76
CA ASP A 55 -2.89 1.85 -7.61
C ASP A 55 -3.53 2.74 -8.66
N ALA A 56 -4.52 3.51 -8.23
CA ALA A 56 -5.02 4.64 -9.00
C ALA A 56 -4.08 5.82 -8.74
N PRO A 57 -3.27 6.28 -9.71
CA PRO A 57 -2.71 7.60 -9.61
C PRO A 57 -3.81 8.60 -9.96
N ALA A 58 -4.47 9.12 -8.92
CA ALA A 58 -4.92 10.49 -8.92
C ALA A 58 -3.66 11.37 -8.94
N ALA A 59 -3.23 11.78 -10.14
CA ALA A 59 -2.28 12.86 -10.33
C ALA A 59 -2.47 13.46 -11.73
N GLU A 60 -3.39 14.41 -11.76
CA GLU A 60 -3.45 15.61 -12.59
C GLU A 60 -2.24 15.84 -13.50
N GLY A 61 -2.40 15.52 -14.79
CA GLY A 61 -1.53 16.00 -15.85
C GLY A 61 -1.96 17.40 -16.27
N SER A 62 -1.57 18.42 -15.51
CA SER A 62 -1.60 19.81 -15.96
C SER A 62 -0.57 19.98 -17.10
N SER A 63 -0.98 19.66 -18.32
CA SER A 63 -0.18 19.93 -19.52
C SER A 63 -0.26 21.42 -19.80
N SER A 64 0.73 22.12 -19.26
CA SER A 64 1.09 23.49 -19.60
C SER A 64 1.29 23.59 -21.13
N THR A 65 0.27 24.01 -21.87
CA THR A 65 0.41 24.43 -23.27
C THR A 65 1.06 25.81 -23.29
N SER A 66 2.38 25.82 -23.05
CA SER A 66 3.24 26.92 -23.45
C SER A 66 3.38 26.87 -24.97
N VAL A 67 2.49 27.57 -25.68
CA VAL A 67 2.63 27.84 -27.12
C VAL A 67 3.01 29.32 -27.27
N CYS A 68 4.25 29.62 -26.87
CA CYS A 68 4.90 30.89 -27.18
C CYS A 68 6.04 30.63 -28.18
N THR A 69 5.76 30.02 -29.34
CA THR A 69 6.63 30.13 -30.52
C THR A 69 5.85 29.76 -31.79
N ILE A 70 5.86 30.66 -32.77
CA ILE A 70 5.76 30.49 -34.23
C ILE A 70 4.61 31.32 -34.88
N LEU A 71 5.07 32.42 -35.51
CA LEU A 71 4.47 33.40 -36.44
C LEU A 71 3.56 34.50 -35.90
#